data_AF-A0A959NKR1-F1
#
_entry.id   AF-A0A959NKR1-F1
#
_cell.length_a   1.000
_cell.length_b   1.000
_cell.length_c   1.000
_cell.angle_alpha   90.00
_cell.angle_beta   90.00
_cell.angle_gamma   90.00
#
_symmetry.space_group_name_H-M   'P 1'
#
loop_
_entity.id
_entity.type
_entity.pdbx_description
1 polymer ?
#
loop_
_entity_poly.entity_id
_entity_poly.type
_entity_poly.pdbx_seq_one_letter_code
_entity_poly.pdbx_strand_id
1 'polypeptide(L)'
;MKSTIDFPIKYFENYLDKEIFKDLTAFYSSFENEFFGHRIKRIDKNLHLVEYYKDSYNNDEKEYTTASFESQIIGKLKNEKSLTEEFIELGFQKRFSNKAEMMGYAKFLYLKLDSLEDLRAIKEFNFLNSLIQDLRETIRKYSDLKDELEVNNGIDEKDKLIKYTVGQENELILEVFGFMAGLNEKRERIMTDEQYDLMINYIKKLVKDEKLPEIKVKLNKVKISNELLSYSFWVLHNQLYTTTKIRQYFIEFLKLAFENFKNKEVTTIKSGFGTKGRFPIDDFIPQIIKQYL
;
A
#
# COMPACT_ATOMS: atom_id res chain seq x y z
N MET A 1 6.48 -6.43 -27.87
CA MET A 1 5.09 -6.43 -28.39
C MET A 1 4.38 -5.22 -27.81
N LYS A 2 3.44 -4.60 -28.53
CA LYS A 2 2.66 -3.45 -28.04
C LYS A 2 1.43 -3.93 -27.27
N SER A 3 0.95 -3.12 -26.33
CA SER A 3 -0.34 -3.31 -25.70
C SER A 3 -1.48 -3.11 -26.71
N THR A 4 -2.58 -3.80 -26.49
CA THR A 4 -3.83 -3.66 -27.25
C THR A 4 -5.02 -3.71 -26.31
N ILE A 5 -6.22 -3.38 -26.79
CA ILE A 5 -7.45 -3.47 -25.98
C ILE A 5 -7.66 -4.90 -25.43
N ASP A 6 -7.36 -5.93 -26.23
CA ASP A 6 -7.55 -7.33 -25.82
C ASP A 6 -6.42 -7.82 -24.90
N PHE A 7 -5.23 -7.19 -25.00
CA PHE A 7 -4.06 -7.54 -24.19
C PHE A 7 -3.36 -6.27 -23.68
N PRO A 8 -3.98 -5.55 -22.74
CA PRO A 8 -3.50 -4.23 -22.32
C PRO A 8 -2.17 -4.29 -21.58
N ILE A 9 -1.85 -5.41 -20.92
CA ILE A 9 -0.60 -5.57 -20.15
C ILE A 9 0.54 -6.13 -21.03
N LYS A 10 0.30 -6.43 -22.31
CA LYS A 10 1.23 -7.20 -23.16
C LYS A 10 2.58 -6.51 -23.36
N TYR A 11 2.60 -5.19 -23.40
CA TYR A 11 3.85 -4.45 -23.46
C TYR A 11 4.72 -4.76 -22.25
N PHE A 12 4.17 -4.64 -21.04
CA PHE A 12 4.90 -4.87 -19.80
C PHE A 12 5.34 -6.33 -19.64
N GLU A 13 4.49 -7.30 -20.01
CA GLU A 13 4.90 -8.71 -20.06
C GLU A 13 6.18 -8.91 -20.86
N ASN A 14 6.26 -8.31 -22.06
CA ASN A 14 7.42 -8.47 -22.94
C ASN A 14 8.61 -7.61 -22.52
N TYR A 15 8.35 -6.36 -22.12
CA TYR A 15 9.39 -5.40 -21.80
C TYR A 15 10.15 -5.81 -20.53
N LEU A 16 9.42 -6.18 -19.47
CA LEU A 16 10.00 -6.56 -18.19
C LEU A 16 10.71 -7.92 -18.24
N ASP A 17 10.26 -8.84 -19.10
CA ASP A 17 10.90 -10.14 -19.26
C ASP A 17 12.21 -10.05 -20.08
N LYS A 18 12.24 -9.21 -21.14
CA LYS A 18 13.29 -9.28 -22.17
C LYS A 18 14.03 -7.99 -22.46
N GLU A 19 13.33 -6.87 -22.50
CA GLU A 19 13.87 -5.63 -23.08
C GLU A 19 14.49 -4.70 -22.02
N ILE A 20 14.00 -4.71 -20.79
CA ILE A 20 14.52 -3.84 -19.73
C ILE A 20 16.00 -4.11 -19.43
N PHE A 21 16.45 -5.37 -19.49
CA PHE A 21 17.86 -5.71 -19.31
C PHE A 21 18.74 -5.30 -20.50
N LYS A 22 18.16 -5.19 -21.70
CA LYS A 22 18.87 -4.60 -22.85
C LYS A 22 19.02 -3.10 -22.65
N ASP A 23 17.97 -2.42 -22.18
CA ASP A 23 18.04 -1.00 -21.83
C ASP A 23 19.04 -0.76 -20.69
N LEU A 24 19.12 -1.67 -19.70
CA LEU A 24 20.13 -1.60 -18.63
C LEU A 24 21.56 -1.77 -19.19
N THR A 25 21.75 -2.71 -20.11
CA THR A 25 23.05 -2.90 -20.78
C THR A 25 23.44 -1.66 -21.57
N ALA A 26 22.50 -1.09 -22.34
CA ALA A 26 22.71 0.15 -23.10
C ALA A 26 22.99 1.34 -22.18
N PHE A 27 22.33 1.43 -21.01
CA PHE A 27 22.61 2.43 -19.99
C PHE A 27 24.07 2.37 -19.56
N TYR A 28 24.60 1.21 -19.17
CA TYR A 28 26.01 1.10 -18.80
C TYR A 28 26.96 1.39 -19.96
N SER A 29 26.71 0.83 -21.15
CA SER A 29 27.55 1.05 -22.32
C SER A 29 27.60 2.51 -22.78
N SER A 30 26.59 3.33 -22.46
CA SER A 30 26.59 4.76 -22.73
C SER A 30 27.67 5.54 -21.96
N PHE A 31 28.18 4.96 -20.86
CA PHE A 31 29.28 5.53 -20.08
C PHE A 31 30.65 4.91 -20.42
N GLU A 32 30.70 3.77 -21.10
CA GLU A 32 31.94 3.07 -21.45
C GLU A 32 32.65 3.62 -22.70
N ASN A 33 32.15 4.70 -23.31
CA ASN A 33 32.79 5.33 -24.46
C ASN A 33 33.96 6.26 -24.06
N GLU A 34 34.84 6.57 -25.02
CA GLU A 34 36.05 7.37 -24.81
C GLU A 34 35.77 8.77 -24.22
N PHE A 35 34.56 9.31 -24.42
CA PHE A 35 34.17 10.64 -23.95
C PHE A 35 33.71 10.68 -22.48
N PHE A 36 33.16 9.57 -21.96
CA PHE A 36 32.58 9.52 -20.61
C PHE A 36 33.32 8.57 -19.67
N GLY A 37 33.98 7.54 -20.18
CA GLY A 37 34.58 6.47 -19.38
C GLY A 37 35.64 6.99 -18.40
N HIS A 38 36.46 7.94 -18.83
CA HIS A 38 37.50 8.56 -18.00
C HIS A 38 36.93 9.45 -16.87
N ARG A 39 35.65 9.81 -16.92
CA ARG A 39 34.97 10.68 -15.95
C ARG A 39 34.20 9.89 -14.89
N ILE A 40 34.12 8.56 -15.02
CA ILE A 40 33.37 7.72 -14.09
C ILE A 40 34.11 7.70 -12.75
N LYS A 41 33.42 8.16 -11.71
CA LYS A 41 33.90 8.08 -10.33
C LYS A 41 33.50 6.74 -9.69
N ARG A 42 32.25 6.32 -9.89
CA ARG A 42 31.71 5.11 -9.28
C ARG A 42 30.54 4.56 -10.07
N ILE A 43 30.44 3.24 -10.13
CA ILE A 43 29.25 2.53 -10.64
C ILE A 43 28.67 1.71 -9.48
N ASP A 44 27.45 2.01 -9.09
CA ASP A 44 26.66 1.18 -8.17
C ASP A 44 25.74 0.28 -9.00
N LYS A 45 26.08 -1.00 -9.08
CA LYS A 45 25.29 -1.99 -9.83
C LYS A 45 24.07 -2.51 -9.06
N ASN A 46 23.99 -2.27 -7.75
CA ASN A 46 22.83 -2.66 -6.94
C ASN A 46 21.72 -1.62 -7.04
N LEU A 47 22.09 -0.33 -7.07
CA LEU A 47 21.15 0.78 -7.24
C LEU A 47 21.04 1.26 -8.70
N HIS A 48 21.82 0.66 -9.60
CA HIS A 48 21.93 1.05 -11.01
C HIS A 48 22.21 2.55 -11.21
N LEU A 49 23.20 3.05 -10.48
CA LEU A 49 23.67 4.44 -10.50
C LEU A 49 25.06 4.55 -11.09
N VAL A 50 25.32 5.60 -11.87
CA VAL A 50 26.64 5.97 -12.37
C VAL A 50 26.95 7.39 -11.90
N GLU A 51 27.98 7.53 -11.06
CA GLU A 51 28.51 8.81 -10.63
C GLU A 51 29.68 9.21 -11.54
N TYR A 52 29.63 10.42 -12.10
CA TYR A 52 30.67 10.93 -12.98
C TYR A 52 30.93 12.42 -12.76
N TYR A 53 32.16 12.85 -13.04
CA TYR A 53 32.57 14.25 -12.90
C TYR A 53 31.89 15.14 -13.93
N LYS A 54 31.46 16.34 -13.54
CA LYS A 54 30.75 17.28 -14.43
C LYS A 54 31.64 17.98 -15.48
N ASP A 55 32.91 18.16 -15.17
CA ASP A 55 33.91 18.74 -16.09
C ASP A 55 35.06 17.76 -16.29
N SER A 56 35.57 17.67 -17.52
CA SER A 56 36.53 16.63 -17.93
C SER A 56 38.00 17.03 -17.88
N TYR A 57 38.35 18.26 -17.44
CA TYR A 57 39.70 18.82 -17.64
C TYR A 57 40.25 19.78 -16.57
N ASN A 58 39.61 19.94 -15.40
CA ASN A 58 40.15 20.80 -14.35
C ASN A 58 40.75 20.00 -13.19
N ASN A 59 41.97 20.35 -12.79
CA ASN A 59 42.79 19.71 -11.74
C ASN A 59 42.17 19.72 -10.31
N ASP A 60 40.93 20.18 -10.16
CA ASP A 60 40.17 20.27 -8.91
C ASP A 60 38.77 19.63 -9.08
N GLU A 61 38.72 18.38 -9.56
CA GLU A 61 37.50 17.58 -9.76
C GLU A 61 36.67 17.42 -8.45
N LYS A 62 35.91 18.45 -8.08
CA LYS A 62 35.12 18.51 -6.83
C LYS A 62 33.65 18.23 -7.05
N GLU A 63 33.12 18.44 -8.26
CA GLU A 63 31.70 18.25 -8.58
C GLU A 63 31.44 16.96 -9.37
N TYR A 64 30.53 16.16 -8.83
CA TYR A 64 29.99 14.97 -9.47
C TYR A 64 28.50 15.13 -9.72
N THR A 65 28.00 14.37 -10.68
CA THR A 65 26.57 14.17 -10.92
C THR A 65 26.30 12.67 -10.97
N THR A 66 25.03 12.31 -10.78
CA THR A 66 24.59 10.91 -10.77
C THR A 66 23.55 10.71 -11.86
N ALA A 67 23.80 9.76 -12.74
CA ALA A 67 22.77 9.21 -13.63
C ALA A 67 22.19 7.94 -12.99
N SER A 68 20.87 7.79 -13.05
CA SER A 68 20.18 6.57 -12.64
C SER A 68 19.51 5.91 -13.83
N PHE A 69 19.51 4.58 -13.83
CA PHE A 69 18.78 3.81 -14.84
C PHE A 69 17.28 4.15 -14.82
N GLU A 70 16.71 4.31 -13.63
CA GLU A 70 15.31 4.71 -13.44
C GLU A 70 14.98 6.01 -14.19
N SER A 71 15.75 7.08 -13.96
CA SER A 71 15.48 8.37 -14.59
C SER A 71 15.57 8.31 -16.12
N GLN A 72 16.40 7.42 -16.67
CA GLN A 72 16.49 7.23 -18.12
C GLN A 72 15.23 6.56 -18.70
N ILE A 73 14.66 5.57 -18.00
CA ILE A 73 13.54 4.79 -18.56
C ILE A 73 12.16 5.26 -18.09
N ILE A 74 12.06 6.08 -17.04
CA ILE A 74 10.78 6.46 -16.43
C ILE A 74 9.85 7.18 -17.42
N GLY A 75 10.39 7.99 -18.34
CA GLY A 75 9.59 8.68 -19.36
C GLY A 75 8.92 7.70 -20.34
N LYS A 76 9.68 6.69 -20.79
CA LYS A 76 9.17 5.60 -21.65
C LYS A 76 8.09 4.79 -20.94
N LEU A 77 8.34 4.42 -19.67
CA LEU A 77 7.39 3.64 -18.87
C LEU A 77 6.10 4.41 -18.60
N LYS A 78 6.17 5.72 -18.31
CA LYS A 78 4.99 6.57 -18.11
C LYS A 78 4.08 6.62 -19.33
N ASN A 79 4.65 6.75 -20.52
CA ASN A 79 3.86 6.77 -21.76
C ASN A 79 3.14 5.43 -22.00
N GLU A 80 3.85 4.32 -21.82
CA GLU A 80 3.27 2.97 -22.00
C GLU A 80 2.28 2.62 -20.90
N LYS A 81 2.46 3.14 -19.69
CA LYS A 81 1.48 3.05 -18.61
C LYS A 81 0.18 3.72 -19.01
N SER A 82 0.23 4.98 -19.43
CA SER A 82 -0.94 5.75 -19.86
C SER A 82 -1.72 5.04 -20.98
N LEU A 83 -1.02 4.52 -22.00
CA LEU A 83 -1.65 3.72 -23.06
C LEU A 83 -2.28 2.43 -22.54
N THR A 84 -1.63 1.77 -21.58
CA THR A 84 -2.17 0.56 -20.95
C THR A 84 -3.43 0.87 -20.15
N GLU A 85 -3.45 1.97 -19.40
CA GLU A 85 -4.63 2.42 -18.66
C GLU A 85 -5.81 2.72 -19.59
N GLU A 86 -5.56 3.38 -20.73
CA GLU A 86 -6.56 3.62 -21.77
C GLU A 86 -7.14 2.30 -22.32
N PHE A 87 -6.28 1.32 -22.61
CA PHE A 87 -6.74 0.02 -23.10
C PHE A 87 -7.51 -0.79 -22.05
N ILE A 88 -7.14 -0.68 -20.78
CA ILE A 88 -7.89 -1.26 -19.66
C ILE A 88 -9.28 -0.64 -19.63
N GLU A 89 -9.38 0.70 -19.65
CA GLU A 89 -10.65 1.42 -19.66
C GLU A 89 -11.54 1.00 -20.83
N LEU A 90 -11.01 0.99 -22.05
CA LEU A 90 -11.74 0.55 -23.24
C LEU A 90 -12.20 -0.91 -23.13
N GLY A 91 -11.38 -1.77 -22.51
CA GLY A 91 -11.73 -3.15 -22.22
C GLY A 91 -12.91 -3.29 -21.26
N PHE A 92 -12.98 -2.42 -20.24
CA PHE A 92 -14.12 -2.32 -19.32
C PHE A 92 -15.36 -1.73 -20.02
N GLN A 93 -15.23 -0.65 -20.78
CA GLN A 93 -16.34 -0.03 -21.52
C GLN A 93 -17.03 -1.04 -22.46
N LYS A 94 -16.27 -1.87 -23.16
CA LYS A 94 -16.81 -2.94 -24.03
C LYS A 94 -17.66 -3.98 -23.29
N ARG A 95 -17.41 -4.18 -21.99
CA ARG A 95 -18.02 -5.23 -21.16
C ARG A 95 -18.97 -4.66 -20.10
N PHE A 96 -19.17 -3.35 -20.11
CA PHE A 96 -19.87 -2.61 -19.06
C PHE A 96 -21.33 -3.06 -18.89
N SER A 97 -21.98 -3.50 -19.97
CA SER A 97 -23.36 -4.03 -19.93
C SER A 97 -23.47 -5.44 -19.33
N ASN A 98 -22.37 -6.18 -19.21
CA ASN A 98 -22.34 -7.54 -18.68
C ASN A 98 -21.38 -7.65 -17.49
N LYS A 99 -21.95 -7.59 -16.28
CA LYS A 99 -21.21 -7.68 -15.01
C LYS A 99 -20.34 -8.93 -14.88
N ALA A 100 -20.78 -10.08 -15.39
CA ALA A 100 -20.01 -11.31 -15.31
C ALA A 100 -18.77 -11.24 -16.22
N GLU A 101 -18.92 -10.70 -17.42
CA GLU A 101 -17.80 -10.46 -18.35
C GLU A 101 -16.84 -9.38 -17.82
N MET A 102 -17.37 -8.31 -17.24
CA MET A 102 -16.59 -7.24 -16.60
C MET A 102 -15.72 -7.80 -15.46
N MET A 103 -16.32 -8.59 -14.56
CA MET A 103 -15.60 -9.24 -13.46
C MET A 103 -14.60 -10.28 -13.96
N GLY A 104 -14.95 -11.04 -14.99
CA GLY A 104 -14.04 -11.98 -15.65
C GLY A 104 -12.82 -11.27 -16.24
N TYR A 105 -13.04 -10.12 -16.88
CA TYR A 105 -11.97 -9.29 -17.42
C TYR A 105 -11.07 -8.72 -16.33
N ALA A 106 -11.65 -8.14 -15.26
CA ALA A 106 -10.88 -7.65 -14.12
C ALA A 106 -10.00 -8.74 -13.50
N LYS A 107 -10.58 -9.93 -13.26
CA LYS A 107 -9.85 -11.09 -12.73
C LYS A 107 -8.72 -11.52 -13.67
N PHE A 108 -8.97 -11.54 -14.98
CA PHE A 108 -7.92 -11.84 -15.96
C PHE A 108 -6.77 -10.83 -15.87
N LEU A 109 -7.07 -9.53 -15.78
CA LEU A 109 -6.04 -8.50 -15.66
C LEU A 109 -5.24 -8.60 -14.35
N TYR A 110 -5.89 -8.88 -13.22
CA TYR A 110 -5.19 -9.12 -11.95
C TYR A 110 -4.25 -10.31 -12.04
N LEU A 111 -4.70 -11.45 -12.58
CA LEU A 111 -3.83 -12.61 -12.81
C LEU A 111 -2.62 -12.27 -13.69
N LYS A 112 -2.79 -11.37 -14.66
CA LYS A 112 -1.69 -10.88 -15.50
C LYS A 112 -0.72 -10.00 -14.71
N LEU A 113 -1.20 -9.07 -13.89
CA LEU A 113 -0.34 -8.27 -13.03
C LEU A 113 0.39 -9.11 -11.97
N ASP A 114 -0.30 -10.05 -11.33
CA ASP A 114 0.31 -10.98 -10.36
C ASP A 114 1.47 -11.76 -11.00
N SER A 115 1.31 -12.18 -12.27
CA SER A 115 2.39 -12.88 -12.98
C SER A 115 3.62 -12.02 -13.27
N LEU A 116 3.50 -10.70 -13.25
CA LEU A 116 4.64 -9.80 -13.40
C LEU A 116 5.47 -9.69 -12.14
N GLU A 117 4.88 -9.83 -10.95
CA GLU A 117 5.59 -9.71 -9.66
C GLU A 117 6.68 -10.77 -9.49
N ASP A 118 6.52 -11.91 -10.13
CA ASP A 118 7.51 -12.98 -10.13
C ASP A 118 8.70 -12.73 -11.04
N LEU A 119 8.60 -11.77 -11.98
CA LEU A 119 9.66 -11.47 -12.93
C LEU A 119 10.89 -10.92 -12.23
N ARG A 120 12.06 -11.34 -12.71
CA ARG A 120 13.35 -10.87 -12.20
C ARG A 120 13.44 -9.34 -12.19
N ALA A 121 12.94 -8.69 -13.23
CA ALA A 121 12.97 -7.23 -13.33
C ALA A 121 12.26 -6.53 -12.15
N ILE A 122 11.10 -7.02 -11.71
CA ILE A 122 10.37 -6.41 -10.58
C ILE A 122 11.16 -6.54 -9.28
N LYS A 123 11.83 -7.68 -9.08
CA LYS A 123 12.67 -7.95 -7.90
C LYS A 123 13.96 -7.13 -7.89
N GLU A 124 14.50 -6.82 -9.07
CA GLU A 124 15.76 -6.08 -9.25
C GLU A 124 15.54 -4.55 -9.24
N PHE A 125 14.42 -4.08 -9.79
CA PHE A 125 14.12 -2.66 -9.93
C PHE A 125 12.91 -2.25 -9.08
N ASN A 126 13.17 -1.85 -7.83
CA ASN A 126 12.13 -1.52 -6.86
C ASN A 126 11.12 -0.46 -7.34
N PHE A 127 11.56 0.50 -8.19
CA PHE A 127 10.69 1.54 -8.73
C PHE A 127 9.59 1.00 -9.67
N LEU A 128 9.70 -0.24 -10.15
CA LEU A 128 8.65 -0.85 -10.97
C LEU A 128 7.45 -1.31 -10.15
N ASN A 129 7.58 -1.43 -8.82
CA ASN A 129 6.46 -1.82 -7.98
C ASN A 129 5.33 -0.78 -8.01
N SER A 130 5.66 0.51 -8.03
CA SER A 130 4.65 1.58 -8.14
C SER A 130 3.87 1.50 -9.46
N LEU A 131 4.55 1.17 -10.57
CA LEU A 131 3.90 0.96 -11.86
C LEU A 131 2.86 -0.17 -11.79
N ILE A 132 3.18 -1.29 -11.15
CA ILE A 132 2.23 -2.41 -10.99
C ILE A 132 1.05 -1.99 -10.11
N GLN A 133 1.32 -1.29 -9.00
CA GLN A 133 0.27 -0.79 -8.11
C GLN A 133 -0.67 0.19 -8.81
N ASP A 134 -0.13 1.14 -9.58
CA ASP A 134 -0.94 2.09 -10.32
C ASP A 134 -1.89 1.38 -11.30
N LEU A 135 -1.40 0.36 -12.01
CA LEU A 135 -2.25 -0.44 -12.91
C LEU A 135 -3.33 -1.23 -12.15
N ARG A 136 -3.03 -1.74 -10.94
CA ARG A 136 -4.03 -2.38 -10.07
C ARG A 136 -5.12 -1.40 -9.66
N GLU A 137 -4.74 -0.17 -9.34
CA GLU A 137 -5.70 0.91 -9.02
C GLU A 137 -6.57 1.26 -10.22
N THR A 138 -6.00 1.31 -11.44
CA THR A 138 -6.79 1.50 -12.66
C THR A 138 -7.82 0.38 -12.83
N ILE A 139 -7.42 -0.88 -12.70
CA ILE A 139 -8.34 -2.01 -12.81
C ILE A 139 -9.43 -1.89 -11.74
N ARG A 140 -9.03 -1.57 -10.50
CA ARG A 140 -9.94 -1.43 -9.36
C ARG A 140 -11.00 -0.37 -9.62
N LYS A 141 -10.60 0.80 -10.14
CA LYS A 141 -11.49 1.91 -10.51
C LYS A 141 -12.66 1.44 -11.38
N TYR A 142 -12.41 0.54 -12.32
CA TYR A 142 -13.44 0.05 -13.24
C TYR A 142 -14.07 -1.29 -12.83
N SER A 143 -13.40 -2.12 -12.03
CA SER A 143 -13.96 -3.37 -11.51
C SER A 143 -14.93 -3.14 -10.35
N ASP A 144 -14.71 -2.06 -9.59
CA ASP A 144 -15.55 -1.64 -8.46
C ASP A 144 -16.77 -0.80 -8.91
N LEU A 145 -17.11 -0.81 -10.21
CA LEU A 145 -18.37 -0.29 -10.76
C LEU A 145 -19.57 -1.13 -10.31
N LYS A 146 -19.81 -1.19 -9.00
CA LYS A 146 -20.97 -1.82 -8.39
C LYS A 146 -22.03 -0.84 -7.90
N ASP A 147 -21.81 0.47 -7.92
CA ASP A 147 -22.81 1.44 -7.41
C ASP A 147 -23.10 2.67 -8.29
N GLU A 148 -22.43 2.90 -9.42
CA GLU A 148 -22.59 4.17 -10.18
C GLU A 148 -23.64 4.19 -11.30
N LEU A 149 -24.41 3.11 -11.51
CA LEU A 149 -25.51 3.11 -12.50
C LEU A 149 -26.91 2.83 -11.96
N GLU A 150 -27.06 2.59 -10.65
CA GLU A 150 -28.38 2.37 -10.04
C GLU A 150 -28.72 3.39 -8.95
N VAL A 151 -28.18 4.62 -8.99
CA VAL A 151 -28.69 5.72 -8.15
C VAL A 151 -28.61 7.06 -8.89
N ASN A 152 -29.35 7.19 -10.00
CA ASN A 152 -29.97 8.49 -10.32
C ASN A 152 -31.16 8.65 -9.37
N ASN A 153 -30.88 9.01 -8.11
CA ASN A 153 -31.74 9.77 -7.19
C ASN A 153 -30.97 9.93 -5.87
N GLY A 154 -30.43 11.13 -5.67
CA GLY A 154 -29.23 11.40 -4.88
C GLY A 154 -29.21 10.91 -3.44
N ILE A 155 -28.02 10.47 -3.01
CA ILE A 155 -27.53 10.48 -1.64
C ILE A 155 -26.02 10.81 -1.70
N ASP A 156 -25.60 11.65 -0.76
CA ASP A 156 -24.33 12.35 -0.56
C ASP A 156 -23.06 11.47 -0.59
N GLU A 157 -21.95 12.04 -1.07
CA GLU A 157 -20.66 11.40 -1.41
C GLU A 157 -19.79 10.93 -0.20
N LYS A 158 -20.36 10.73 0.99
CA LYS A 158 -19.59 10.51 2.23
C LYS A 158 -19.49 9.07 2.75
N ASP A 159 -20.17 8.10 2.15
CA ASP A 159 -20.37 6.77 2.76
C ASP A 159 -19.79 5.56 1.98
N LYS A 160 -18.74 5.73 1.15
CA LYS A 160 -18.05 4.56 0.57
C LYS A 160 -17.14 3.90 1.62
N LEU A 161 -17.65 2.84 2.27
CA LEU A 161 -16.92 1.96 3.19
C LEU A 161 -15.67 1.36 2.53
N ILE A 162 -14.48 1.79 2.96
CA ILE A 162 -13.17 1.17 2.68
C ILE A 162 -13.25 -0.29 3.17
N LYS A 163 -13.11 -1.26 2.26
CA LYS A 163 -13.02 -2.70 2.56
C LYS A 163 -11.68 -3.25 2.09
N TYR A 164 -10.95 -3.91 2.99
CA TYR A 164 -9.69 -4.59 2.68
C TYR A 164 -9.92 -6.05 2.27
N THR A 165 -9.07 -6.56 1.39
CA THR A 165 -9.11 -7.96 0.93
C THR A 165 -8.09 -8.81 1.67
N VAL A 166 -8.30 -10.14 1.69
CA VAL A 166 -7.38 -11.12 2.29
C VAL A 166 -6.01 -11.02 1.61
N GLY A 167 -4.93 -10.95 2.40
CA GLY A 167 -3.55 -10.73 1.93
C GLY A 167 -3.00 -9.31 2.14
N GLN A 168 -3.82 -8.36 2.60
CA GLN A 168 -3.43 -6.98 2.89
C GLN A 168 -3.45 -6.66 4.40
N GLU A 169 -3.25 -7.67 5.26
CA GLU A 169 -3.45 -7.53 6.70
C GLU A 169 -2.52 -6.48 7.32
N ASN A 170 -1.27 -6.39 6.84
CA ASN A 170 -0.31 -5.40 7.32
C ASN A 170 -0.72 -3.97 6.96
N GLU A 171 -1.23 -3.76 5.74
CA GLU A 171 -1.72 -2.46 5.27
C GLU A 171 -2.94 -2.05 6.07
N LEU A 172 -3.90 -2.96 6.25
CA LEU A 172 -5.08 -2.73 7.09
C LEU A 172 -4.71 -2.37 8.54
N ILE A 173 -3.72 -3.06 9.14
CA ILE A 173 -3.25 -2.73 10.49
C ILE A 173 -2.70 -1.30 10.54
N LEU A 174 -1.88 -0.90 9.57
CA LEU A 174 -1.30 0.44 9.51
C LEU A 174 -2.35 1.51 9.23
N GLU A 175 -3.38 1.19 8.45
CA GLU A 175 -4.48 2.10 8.14
C GLU A 175 -5.40 2.34 9.35
N VAL A 176 -5.66 1.29 10.13
CA VAL A 176 -6.43 1.42 11.37
C VAL A 176 -5.62 2.11 12.47
N PHE A 177 -4.33 1.77 12.63
CA PHE A 177 -3.55 2.17 13.80
C PHE A 177 -2.43 3.18 13.54
N GLY A 178 -2.20 3.58 12.29
CA GLY A 178 -1.12 4.50 11.90
C GLY A 178 -1.14 5.82 12.67
N PHE A 179 -2.35 6.34 12.93
CA PHE A 179 -2.55 7.57 13.68
C PHE A 179 -1.96 7.53 15.10
N MET A 180 -1.77 6.34 15.68
CA MET A 180 -1.24 6.17 17.04
C MET A 180 0.21 6.64 17.20
N ALA A 181 0.98 6.74 16.10
CA ALA A 181 2.32 7.33 16.14
C ALA A 181 2.30 8.87 16.23
N GLY A 182 1.14 9.49 15.99
CA GLY A 182 0.96 10.93 15.88
C GLY A 182 0.51 11.63 17.18
N LEU A 183 -0.14 12.78 16.98
CA LEU A 183 -0.69 13.63 18.04
C LEU A 183 -2.21 13.48 18.13
N ASN A 184 -2.76 13.58 19.35
CA ASN A 184 -4.20 13.61 19.60
C ASN A 184 -4.81 15.02 19.39
N GLU A 185 -6.10 15.17 19.70
CA GLU A 185 -6.84 16.44 19.60
C GLU A 185 -6.25 17.58 20.46
N LYS A 186 -5.52 17.22 21.52
CA LYS A 186 -4.82 18.15 22.42
C LYS A 186 -3.37 18.40 22.03
N ARG A 187 -2.96 17.92 20.85
CA ARG A 187 -1.56 17.96 20.35
C ARG A 187 -0.58 17.22 21.25
N GLU A 188 -1.06 16.26 22.03
CA GLU A 188 -0.19 15.38 22.80
C GLU A 188 0.14 14.12 22.02
N ARG A 189 1.39 13.68 22.12
CA ARG A 189 1.82 12.43 21.51
C ARG A 189 1.04 11.24 22.09
N ILE A 190 0.39 10.46 21.23
CA ILE A 190 -0.50 9.36 21.65
C ILE A 190 0.27 8.24 22.36
N MET A 191 1.43 7.86 21.81
CA MET A 191 2.41 6.94 22.37
C MET A 191 3.81 7.25 21.84
N THR A 192 4.87 6.75 22.51
CA THR A 192 6.24 6.87 22.00
C THR A 192 6.46 5.97 20.79
N ASP A 193 7.50 6.25 20.00
CA ASP A 193 7.83 5.44 18.81
C ASP A 193 8.09 3.97 19.18
N GLU A 194 8.83 3.73 20.27
CA GLU A 194 9.14 2.37 20.72
C GLU A 194 7.89 1.62 21.15
N GLN A 195 6.96 2.32 21.81
CA GLN A 195 5.69 1.73 22.23
C GLN A 195 4.76 1.48 21.03
N TYR A 196 4.80 2.36 20.02
CA TYR A 196 4.07 2.20 18.77
C TYR A 196 4.56 0.99 17.98
N ASP A 197 5.86 0.88 17.76
CA ASP A 197 6.46 -0.25 17.03
C ASP A 197 6.16 -1.58 17.74
N LEU A 198 6.24 -1.59 19.08
CA LEU A 198 5.89 -2.76 19.87
C LEU A 198 4.41 -3.14 19.71
N MET A 199 3.50 -2.14 19.76
CA MET A 199 2.07 -2.35 19.55
C MET A 199 1.79 -2.95 18.16
N ILE A 200 2.35 -2.35 17.11
CA ILE A 200 2.15 -2.84 15.73
C ILE A 200 2.64 -4.27 15.58
N ASN A 201 3.81 -4.61 16.16
CA ASN A 201 4.34 -5.97 16.13
C ASN A 201 3.43 -6.98 16.86
N TYR A 202 2.85 -6.60 17.99
CA TYR A 202 1.89 -7.44 18.68
C TYR A 202 0.61 -7.64 17.87
N ILE A 203 0.07 -6.59 17.24
CA ILE A 203 -1.14 -6.69 16.41
C ILE A 203 -0.87 -7.56 15.19
N LYS A 204 0.29 -7.42 14.53
CA LYS A 204 0.69 -8.28 13.40
C LYS A 204 0.72 -9.76 13.79
N LYS A 205 1.27 -10.09 14.96
CA LYS A 205 1.25 -11.47 15.48
C LYS A 205 -0.16 -11.95 15.83
N LEU A 206 -0.96 -11.10 16.49
CA LEU A 206 -2.36 -11.39 16.84
C LEU A 206 -3.19 -11.76 15.60
N VAL A 207 -3.02 -11.00 14.51
CA VAL A 207 -3.74 -11.22 13.24
C VAL A 207 -3.19 -12.43 12.50
N LYS A 208 -1.86 -12.53 12.33
CA LYS A 208 -1.22 -13.63 11.60
C LYS A 208 -1.48 -14.99 12.23
N ASP A 209 -1.38 -15.10 13.55
CA ASP A 209 -1.48 -16.37 14.26
C ASP A 209 -2.90 -16.68 14.74
N GLU A 210 -3.85 -15.74 14.55
CA GLU A 210 -5.23 -15.78 15.04
C GLU A 210 -5.37 -16.16 16.52
N LYS A 211 -4.38 -15.79 17.35
CA LYS A 211 -4.33 -16.10 18.79
C LYS A 211 -3.58 -15.02 19.56
N LEU A 212 -3.67 -15.05 20.89
CA LEU A 212 -2.94 -14.11 21.74
C LEU A 212 -1.42 -14.22 21.51
N PRO A 213 -0.73 -13.13 21.17
CA PRO A 213 0.72 -13.10 21.12
C PRO A 213 1.31 -13.14 22.54
N GLU A 214 2.56 -13.57 22.64
CA GLU A 214 3.33 -13.47 23.88
C GLU A 214 3.61 -11.99 24.21
N ILE A 215 2.96 -11.47 25.25
CA ILE A 215 3.14 -10.10 25.73
C ILE A 215 4.26 -10.07 26.77
N LYS A 216 5.46 -9.69 26.32
CA LYS A 216 6.65 -9.56 27.21
C LYS A 216 6.64 -8.25 27.98
N VAL A 217 6.21 -7.19 27.32
CA VAL A 217 6.13 -5.84 27.87
C VAL A 217 4.73 -5.30 27.59
N LYS A 218 4.08 -4.82 28.65
CA LYS A 218 2.76 -4.19 28.57
C LYS A 218 2.90 -2.75 28.09
N LEU A 219 2.00 -2.34 27.21
CA LEU A 219 1.95 -0.98 26.65
C LEU A 219 1.45 -0.02 27.74
N ASN A 220 2.17 1.08 27.96
CA ASN A 220 1.76 2.11 28.91
C ASN A 220 0.46 2.77 28.47
N LYS A 221 -0.14 3.54 29.39
CA LYS A 221 -1.40 4.25 29.13
C LYS A 221 -1.27 5.17 27.91
N VAL A 222 -2.05 4.90 26.86
CA VAL A 222 -2.09 5.73 25.64
C VAL A 222 -2.92 7.00 25.85
N LYS A 223 -2.56 8.09 25.16
CA LYS A 223 -3.25 9.39 25.29
C LYS A 223 -4.46 9.53 24.37
N ILE A 224 -5.30 8.51 24.29
CA ILE A 224 -6.62 8.53 23.66
C ILE A 224 -7.65 7.88 24.59
N SER A 225 -8.93 8.08 24.31
CA SER A 225 -9.98 7.45 25.11
C SER A 225 -9.94 5.93 24.98
N ASN A 226 -10.31 5.23 26.05
CA ASN A 226 -10.43 3.76 26.02
C ASN A 226 -11.52 3.30 25.04
N GLU A 227 -12.51 4.16 24.78
CA GLU A 227 -13.56 3.93 23.78
C GLU A 227 -12.96 3.94 22.37
N LEU A 228 -12.23 4.99 21.99
CA LEU A 228 -11.58 5.07 20.68
C LEU A 228 -10.61 3.90 20.48
N LEU A 229 -9.77 3.60 21.48
CA LEU A 229 -8.85 2.48 21.40
C LEU A 229 -9.57 1.15 21.17
N SER A 230 -10.58 0.83 22.00
CA SER A 230 -11.38 -0.39 21.85
C SER A 230 -12.09 -0.44 20.49
N TYR A 231 -12.60 0.71 20.04
CA TYR A 231 -13.30 0.85 18.77
C TYR A 231 -12.39 0.62 17.56
N SER A 232 -11.15 1.13 17.57
CA SER A 232 -10.15 0.84 16.53
C SER A 232 -9.91 -0.67 16.38
N PHE A 233 -9.82 -1.42 17.48
CA PHE A 233 -9.69 -2.88 17.43
C PHE A 233 -10.94 -3.57 16.90
N TRP A 234 -12.12 -3.03 17.18
CA TRP A 234 -13.35 -3.52 16.54
C TRP A 234 -13.37 -3.25 15.04
N VAL A 235 -12.91 -2.08 14.57
CA VAL A 235 -12.80 -1.77 13.14
C VAL A 235 -11.87 -2.78 12.45
N LEU A 236 -10.67 -3.03 13.01
CA LEU A 236 -9.76 -4.05 12.49
C LEU A 236 -10.43 -5.44 12.44
N HIS A 237 -11.08 -5.85 13.54
CA HIS A 237 -11.81 -7.13 13.59
C HIS A 237 -12.93 -7.20 12.53
N ASN A 238 -13.70 -6.14 12.37
CA ASN A 238 -14.80 -6.08 11.41
C ASN A 238 -14.29 -6.20 9.97
N GLN A 239 -13.19 -5.54 9.65
CA GLN A 239 -12.54 -5.62 8.34
C GLN A 239 -12.03 -7.04 8.04
N LEU A 240 -11.46 -7.72 9.03
CA LEU A 240 -10.94 -9.08 8.86
C LEU A 240 -12.02 -10.17 8.79
N TYR A 241 -13.13 -10.00 9.52
CA TYR A 241 -14.07 -11.12 9.78
C TYR A 241 -15.56 -10.79 9.53
N THR A 242 -15.89 -9.62 8.98
CA THR A 242 -17.19 -9.25 8.37
C THR A 242 -18.47 -9.41 9.23
N THR A 243 -18.31 -9.56 10.55
CA THR A 243 -19.30 -9.54 11.66
C THR A 243 -20.44 -10.56 11.68
N THR A 244 -20.35 -11.44 12.68
CA THR A 244 -21.49 -11.95 13.51
C THR A 244 -21.00 -12.37 14.91
N LYS A 245 -19.73 -12.80 15.05
CA LYS A 245 -19.14 -13.22 16.33
C LYS A 245 -17.83 -12.48 16.61
N ILE A 246 -17.77 -11.80 17.76
CA ILE A 246 -16.53 -11.19 18.26
C ILE A 246 -15.56 -12.30 18.65
N ARG A 247 -14.38 -12.31 18.03
CA ARG A 247 -13.30 -13.23 18.39
C ARG A 247 -12.71 -12.86 19.74
N GLN A 248 -12.78 -13.79 20.69
CA GLN A 248 -12.46 -13.56 22.10
C GLN A 248 -11.02 -13.05 22.33
N TYR A 249 -10.06 -13.51 21.53
CA TYR A 249 -8.66 -13.10 21.66
C TYR A 249 -8.42 -11.61 21.38
N PHE A 250 -9.28 -10.91 20.63
CA PHE A 250 -9.19 -9.45 20.50
C PHE A 250 -9.48 -8.73 21.83
N ILE A 251 -10.46 -9.23 22.59
CA ILE A 251 -10.85 -8.65 23.87
C ILE A 251 -9.78 -8.94 24.92
N GLU A 252 -9.28 -10.17 24.95
CA GLU A 252 -8.20 -10.58 25.85
C GLU A 252 -6.90 -9.84 25.55
N PHE A 253 -6.62 -9.61 24.27
CA PHE A 253 -5.48 -8.81 23.84
C PHE A 253 -5.54 -7.38 24.39
N LEU A 254 -6.69 -6.70 24.32
CA LEU A 254 -6.87 -5.37 24.89
C LEU A 254 -6.55 -5.36 26.40
N LYS A 255 -7.03 -6.35 27.16
CA LYS A 255 -6.80 -6.47 28.61
C LYS A 255 -5.33 -6.76 28.93
N LEU A 256 -4.71 -7.66 28.15
CA LEU A 256 -3.35 -8.15 28.39
C LEU A 256 -2.29 -7.12 27.97
N ALA A 257 -2.44 -6.53 26.78
CA ALA A 257 -1.42 -5.71 26.15
C ALA A 257 -1.42 -4.25 26.62
N PHE A 258 -2.55 -3.68 27.04
CA PHE A 258 -2.64 -2.23 27.33
C PHE A 258 -2.95 -1.94 28.81
N GLU A 259 -2.18 -1.04 29.42
CA GLU A 259 -2.41 -0.61 30.80
C GLU A 259 -3.76 0.11 30.97
N ASN A 260 -4.27 0.72 29.90
CA ASN A 260 -5.61 1.33 29.80
C ASN A 260 -6.76 0.44 30.32
N PHE A 261 -6.61 -0.88 30.21
CA PHE A 261 -7.65 -1.87 30.53
C PHE A 261 -7.33 -2.74 31.75
N LYS A 262 -6.22 -2.48 32.47
CA LYS A 262 -5.76 -3.32 33.59
C LYS A 262 -6.84 -3.64 34.62
N ASN A 263 -7.62 -2.64 35.00
CA ASN A 263 -8.65 -2.74 36.04
C ASN A 263 -10.05 -3.02 35.47
N LYS A 264 -10.18 -3.34 34.17
CA LYS A 264 -11.47 -3.64 33.54
C LYS A 264 -11.68 -5.13 33.43
N GLU A 265 -12.91 -5.59 33.67
CA GLU A 265 -13.28 -6.96 33.41
C GLU A 265 -13.40 -7.25 31.90
N VAL A 266 -13.08 -8.48 31.49
CA VAL A 266 -13.15 -8.90 30.08
C VAL A 266 -14.56 -8.72 29.53
N THR A 267 -15.58 -8.99 30.37
CA THR A 267 -16.99 -8.78 30.05
C THR A 267 -17.31 -7.30 29.79
N THR A 268 -16.75 -6.39 30.58
CA THR A 268 -16.91 -4.94 30.40
C THR A 268 -16.22 -4.42 29.13
N ILE A 269 -15.04 -4.97 28.81
CA ILE A 269 -14.34 -4.63 27.55
C ILE A 269 -15.17 -5.11 26.36
N LYS A 270 -15.66 -6.36 26.43
CA LYS A 270 -16.50 -6.96 25.39
C LYS A 270 -17.80 -6.19 25.16
N SER A 271 -18.47 -5.72 26.21
CA SER A 271 -19.70 -4.93 26.06
C SER A 271 -19.49 -3.57 25.42
N GLY A 272 -18.28 -3.01 25.51
CA GLY A 272 -17.90 -1.76 24.85
C GLY A 272 -17.22 -1.96 23.48
N PHE A 273 -17.06 -3.21 23.03
CA PHE A 273 -16.34 -3.52 21.80
C PHE A 273 -17.25 -3.31 20.59
N GLY A 274 -16.96 -2.28 19.79
CA GLY A 274 -17.78 -1.91 18.63
C GLY A 274 -18.96 -1.01 18.93
N THR A 275 -19.16 -0.61 20.19
CA THR A 275 -20.09 0.45 20.53
C THR A 275 -19.55 1.76 19.96
N LYS A 276 -20.31 2.41 19.06
CA LYS A 276 -20.00 3.75 18.56
C LYS A 276 -19.82 4.68 19.76
N GLY A 277 -18.58 5.06 20.03
CA GLY A 277 -18.25 5.87 21.20
C GLY A 277 -18.76 7.30 21.03
N ARG A 278 -18.94 8.01 22.15
CA ARG A 278 -19.27 9.45 22.13
C ARG A 278 -18.00 10.29 22.08
N PHE A 279 -17.03 9.89 21.27
CA PHE A 279 -15.82 10.67 21.07
C PHE A 279 -16.00 11.59 19.86
N PRO A 280 -15.49 12.84 19.92
CA PRO A 280 -15.53 13.74 18.78
C PRO A 280 -14.82 13.12 17.57
N ILE A 281 -15.41 13.31 16.39
CA ILE A 281 -14.81 12.91 15.12
C ILE A 281 -13.75 13.95 14.79
N ASP A 282 -12.54 13.76 15.32
CA ASP A 282 -11.42 14.66 15.10
C ASP A 282 -10.61 14.30 13.85
N ASP A 283 -9.88 15.26 13.30
CA ASP A 283 -9.11 15.11 12.07
C ASP A 283 -8.02 14.02 12.16
N PHE A 284 -7.45 13.81 13.35
CA PHE A 284 -6.40 12.82 13.56
C PHE A 284 -6.90 11.36 13.49
N ILE A 285 -8.21 11.13 13.55
CA ILE A 285 -8.80 9.79 13.44
C ILE A 285 -8.85 9.37 11.95
N PRO A 286 -8.33 8.19 11.57
CA PRO A 286 -8.34 7.70 10.20
C PRO A 286 -9.74 7.54 9.61
N GLN A 287 -9.87 7.73 8.28
CA GLN A 287 -11.14 7.57 7.59
C GLN A 287 -11.73 6.15 7.71
N ILE A 288 -10.88 5.12 7.75
CA ILE A 288 -11.31 3.73 7.96
C ILE A 288 -12.02 3.51 9.31
N ILE A 289 -11.74 4.34 10.31
CA ILE A 289 -12.46 4.33 11.58
C ILE A 289 -13.72 5.20 11.47
N LYS A 290 -13.59 6.40 10.88
CA LYS A 290 -14.68 7.37 10.74
C LYS A 290 -15.89 6.82 9.98
N GLN A 291 -15.66 6.01 8.94
CA GLN A 291 -16.74 5.40 8.14
C GLN A 291 -17.67 4.46 8.92
N TYR A 292 -17.29 4.06 10.13
CA TYR A 292 -18.12 3.23 11.00
C TYR A 292 -18.78 4.01 12.15
N LEU A 293 -18.38 5.26 12.38
CA LEU A 293 -18.97 6.15 13.39
C LEU A 293 -20.36 6.62 12.97
#